data_AF-A0A529MJJ5-F1
#
_entry.id   AF-A0A529MJJ5-F1
#
_cell.length_a   1.000
_cell.length_b   1.000
_cell.length_c   1.000
_cell.angle_alpha   90.00
_cell.angle_beta   90.00
_cell.angle_gamma   90.00
#
_symmetry.space_group_name_H-M   'P 1'
#
loop_
_entity.id
_entity.type
_entity.pdbx_description
1 polymer ?
#
loop_
_entity_poly.entity_id
_entity_poly.type
_entity_poly.pdbx_seq_one_letter_code
_entity_poly.pdbx_strand_id
1 'polypeptide(L)'
;MAPHDQTRKAASGESSEALSGGVASRLLAWYDAHHRDLPWRVAPGALAGGARPDPYRVWLSEVMLQQTTVEAVKAYFRAFLEKWPDVGTLAAAPVEDVMKAWAGLGYYS
;
A
#
# COMPACT_ATOMS: atom_id res chain seq x y z
N MET A 1 -57.61 16.58 28.70
CA MET A 1 -57.34 17.50 27.59
C MET A 1 -55.83 17.60 27.44
N ALA A 2 -55.23 16.76 26.59
CA ALA A 2 -53.91 17.04 26.03
C ALA A 2 -54.13 17.86 24.75
N PRO A 3 -53.11 18.60 24.29
CA PRO A 3 -52.25 17.97 23.32
C PRO A 3 -50.75 18.12 23.64
N HIS A 4 -50.03 17.08 23.23
CA HIS A 4 -48.59 17.03 23.12
C HIS A 4 -48.12 17.98 22.01
N ASP A 5 -47.12 18.81 22.28
CA ASP A 5 -46.31 19.39 21.21
C ASP A 5 -45.09 18.49 20.98
N GLN A 6 -45.24 17.60 20.00
CA GLN A 6 -44.13 16.89 19.37
C GLN A 6 -43.52 17.79 18.29
N THR A 7 -42.50 18.57 18.62
CA THR A 7 -41.65 19.17 17.59
C THR A 7 -40.52 18.22 17.20
N ARG A 8 -40.90 17.28 16.33
CA ARG A 8 -40.16 16.55 15.30
C ARG A 8 -38.61 16.63 15.32
N LYS A 9 -38.02 15.52 15.77
CA LYS A 9 -36.79 14.84 15.31
C LYS A 9 -36.51 15.03 13.79
N ALA A 10 -35.34 15.57 13.44
CA ALA A 10 -34.49 15.14 12.30
C ALA A 10 -33.34 16.13 12.04
N ALA A 11 -32.18 15.92 12.66
CA ALA A 11 -30.89 16.45 12.15
C ALA A 11 -29.66 15.64 12.63
N SER A 12 -29.85 14.54 13.35
CA SER A 12 -28.78 13.72 13.93
C SER A 12 -28.72 12.30 13.34
N GLY A 13 -29.53 12.02 12.32
CA GLY A 13 -29.71 10.67 11.77
C GLY A 13 -28.75 10.28 10.64
N GLU A 14 -28.24 11.24 9.85
CA GLU A 14 -27.48 10.90 8.64
C GLU A 14 -26.01 10.55 8.93
N SER A 15 -25.42 11.12 9.98
CA SER A 15 -24.01 10.87 10.35
C SER A 15 -23.79 9.53 11.05
N SER A 16 -24.85 8.89 11.56
CA SER A 16 -24.73 7.68 12.38
C SER A 16 -24.80 6.38 11.57
N GLU A 17 -25.43 6.37 10.39
CA GLU A 17 -25.53 5.16 9.56
C GLU A 17 -24.25 4.86 8.78
N ALA A 18 -23.49 5.90 8.39
CA ALA A 18 -22.20 5.77 7.73
C ALA A 18 -21.07 5.17 8.61
N LEU A 19 -21.31 5.05 9.93
CA LEU A 19 -20.36 4.55 10.92
C LEU A 19 -20.58 3.09 11.34
N SER A 20 -21.52 2.35 10.72
CA SER A 20 -21.95 1.02 11.21
C SER A 20 -20.92 -0.12 11.05
N GLY A 21 -19.81 0.13 10.37
CA GLY A 21 -18.71 -0.83 10.24
C GLY A 21 -17.71 -0.77 11.39
N GLY A 22 -17.23 -1.94 11.85
CA GLY A 22 -16.10 -2.03 12.77
C GLY A 22 -14.86 -1.28 12.26
N VAL A 23 -13.87 -1.04 13.12
CA VAL A 23 -12.65 -0.27 12.78
C VAL A 23 -12.00 -0.76 11.49
N ALA A 24 -11.93 -2.08 11.29
CA ALA A 24 -11.40 -2.67 10.07
C ALA A 24 -12.15 -2.24 8.80
N SER A 25 -13.48 -2.30 8.80
CA SER A 25 -14.31 -1.90 7.65
C SER A 25 -14.12 -0.41 7.31
N ARG A 26 -14.05 0.46 8.32
CA ARG A 26 -13.81 1.89 8.11
C ARG A 26 -12.42 2.17 7.55
N LEU A 27 -11.39 1.46 8.05
CA LEU A 27 -10.03 1.59 7.55
C LEU A 27 -9.89 1.11 6.10
N LEU A 28 -10.52 -0.02 5.76
CA LEU A 28 -10.52 -0.54 4.39
C LEU A 28 -11.24 0.40 3.43
N ALA A 29 -12.42 0.91 3.79
CA ALA A 29 -13.15 1.87 2.95
C ALA A 29 -12.34 3.17 2.72
N TRP A 30 -11.63 3.65 3.76
CA TRP A 30 -10.73 4.79 3.60
C TRP A 30 -9.56 4.47 2.67
N TYR A 31 -8.95 3.28 2.80
CA TYR A 31 -7.83 2.84 1.96
C TYR A 31 -8.25 2.71 0.50
N ASP A 32 -9.43 2.17 0.23
CA ASP A 32 -9.96 2.04 -1.13
C ASP A 32 -10.02 3.40 -1.85
N ALA A 33 -10.43 4.45 -1.14
CA ALA A 33 -10.55 5.81 -1.67
C ALA A 33 -9.25 6.65 -1.63
N HIS A 34 -8.32 6.37 -0.71
CA HIS A 34 -7.18 7.26 -0.42
C HIS A 34 -5.80 6.58 -0.43
N HIS A 35 -5.69 5.36 -0.93
CA HIS A 35 -4.39 4.69 -1.06
C HIS A 35 -3.41 5.52 -1.89
N ARG A 36 -2.12 5.37 -1.58
CA ARG A 36 -1.04 5.94 -2.39
C ARG A 36 -0.68 4.98 -3.52
N ASP A 37 -0.44 5.54 -4.70
CA ASP A 37 0.14 4.82 -5.82
C ASP A 37 1.63 4.55 -5.57
N LEU A 38 1.94 3.28 -5.34
CA LEU A 38 3.31 2.80 -5.11
C LEU A 38 3.58 1.62 -6.04
N PRO A 39 4.75 1.57 -6.72
CA PRO A 39 5.00 0.61 -7.79
C PRO A 39 5.08 -0.85 -7.32
N TRP A 40 5.27 -1.09 -6.03
CA TRP A 40 5.25 -2.41 -5.40
C TRP A 40 3.88 -2.82 -4.85
N ARG A 41 2.86 -1.95 -4.91
CA ARG A 41 1.49 -2.24 -4.48
C ARG A 41 0.59 -2.54 -5.67
N VAL A 42 -0.42 -3.37 -5.41
CA VAL A 42 -1.57 -3.51 -6.31
C VAL A 42 -2.67 -2.60 -5.76
N ALA A 43 -3.15 -1.67 -6.59
CA ALA A 43 -4.24 -0.77 -6.23
C ALA A 43 -5.53 -1.57 -5.94
N PRO A 44 -6.39 -1.12 -5.00
CA PRO A 44 -7.67 -1.77 -4.67
C PRO A 44 -8.52 -2.14 -5.90
N GLY A 45 -8.64 -1.22 -6.87
CA GLY A 45 -9.38 -1.49 -8.12
C GLY A 45 -8.79 -2.62 -8.95
N ALA A 46 -7.45 -2.71 -9.03
CA ALA A 46 -6.76 -3.81 -9.72
C ALA A 46 -6.90 -5.13 -8.96
N LEU A 47 -6.85 -5.10 -7.62
CA LEU A 47 -7.05 -6.27 -6.77
C LEU A 47 -8.47 -6.85 -6.94
N ALA A 48 -9.49 -5.98 -6.98
CA ALA A 48 -10.87 -6.34 -7.27
C ALA A 48 -11.03 -6.93 -8.68
N GLY A 49 -10.24 -6.45 -9.65
CA GLY A 49 -10.13 -7.00 -11.00
C GLY A 49 -9.35 -8.31 -11.12
N GLY A 50 -8.91 -8.91 -10.00
CA GLY A 50 -8.20 -10.19 -9.98
C GLY A 50 -6.68 -10.11 -10.05
N ALA A 51 -6.10 -8.90 -10.17
CA ALA A 51 -4.66 -8.74 -10.07
C ALA A 51 -4.17 -9.20 -8.69
N ARG A 52 -2.95 -9.73 -8.64
CA ARG A 52 -2.33 -10.18 -7.39
C ARG A 52 -0.95 -9.56 -7.24
N PRO A 53 -0.55 -9.19 -6.01
CA PRO A 53 0.79 -8.69 -5.79
C PRO A 53 1.81 -9.77 -6.11
N ASP A 54 2.85 -9.38 -6.83
CA ASP A 54 3.99 -10.25 -7.14
C ASP A 54 4.84 -10.44 -5.86
N PRO A 55 5.02 -11.68 -5.37
CA PRO A 55 5.77 -11.95 -4.14
C PRO A 55 7.21 -11.43 -4.18
N TYR A 56 7.89 -11.50 -5.34
CA TYR A 56 9.26 -11.01 -5.48
C TYR A 56 9.32 -9.49 -5.31
N ARG A 57 8.39 -8.78 -5.97
CA ARG A 57 8.26 -7.33 -5.88
C ARG A 57 7.90 -6.86 -4.47
N VAL A 58 6.98 -7.55 -3.80
CA VAL A 58 6.62 -7.25 -2.41
C VAL A 58 7.84 -7.41 -1.52
N TRP A 59 8.48 -8.59 -1.54
CA TRP A 59 9.67 -8.86 -0.73
C TRP A 59 10.78 -7.83 -0.94
N LEU A 60 11.12 -7.54 -2.20
CA LEU A 60 12.16 -6.58 -2.55
C LEU A 60 11.86 -5.18 -1.97
N SER A 61 10.61 -4.73 -2.12
CA SER A 61 10.20 -3.42 -1.62
C SER A 61 10.27 -3.33 -0.10
N GLU A 62 9.87 -4.37 0.63
CA GLU A 62 9.91 -4.41 2.09
C GLU A 62 11.35 -4.37 2.60
N VAL A 63 12.28 -5.10 1.97
CA VAL A 63 13.71 -5.06 2.33
C VAL A 63 14.30 -3.67 2.08
N MET A 64 13.97 -3.00 0.97
CA MET A 64 14.42 -1.64 0.71
C MET A 64 13.84 -0.61 1.69
N LEU A 65 12.55 -0.73 2.03
CA LEU A 65 11.84 0.20 2.91
C LEU A 65 12.27 0.09 4.38
N GLN A 66 12.92 -0.99 4.78
CA GLN A 66 13.56 -1.08 6.11
C GLN A 66 14.74 -0.11 6.24
N GLN A 67 15.44 0.20 5.13
CA GLN A 67 16.69 0.96 5.15
C GLN A 67 16.50 2.44 4.78
N THR A 68 15.38 2.80 4.13
CA THR A 68 15.17 4.15 3.62
C THR A 68 13.70 4.56 3.49
N THR A 69 13.46 5.76 2.98
CA THR A 69 12.12 6.35 2.81
C THR A 69 11.44 5.94 1.50
N VAL A 70 10.11 6.08 1.46
CA VAL A 70 9.29 5.74 0.28
C VAL A 70 9.77 6.44 -1.00
N GLU A 71 10.11 7.73 -0.95
CA GLU A 71 10.54 8.46 -2.15
C GLU A 71 11.89 7.96 -2.67
N ALA A 72 12.84 7.64 -1.77
CA ALA A 72 14.12 7.06 -2.16
C ALA A 72 13.94 5.68 -2.81
N VAL A 73 13.14 4.78 -2.22
CA VAL A 73 12.95 3.41 -2.74
C VAL A 73 12.40 3.40 -4.16
N LYS A 74 11.55 4.35 -4.57
CA LYS A 74 10.90 4.32 -5.90
C LYS A 74 11.88 4.25 -7.07
N ALA A 75 13.04 4.90 -6.98
CA ALA A 75 14.04 4.88 -8.05
C ALA A 75 14.82 3.57 -8.05
N TYR A 76 15.29 3.13 -6.88
CA TYR A 76 16.02 1.88 -6.73
C TYR A 76 15.18 0.67 -7.10
N PHE A 77 13.93 0.61 -6.63
CA PHE A 77 13.02 -0.48 -6.94
C PHE A 77 12.84 -0.67 -8.45
N ARG A 78 12.67 0.42 -9.20
CA ARG A 78 12.57 0.38 -10.67
C ARG A 78 13.87 -0.13 -11.31
N ALA A 79 15.01 0.45 -10.93
CA ALA A 79 16.31 0.03 -11.46
C ALA A 79 16.65 -1.44 -11.15
N PHE A 80 16.25 -1.94 -9.97
CA PHE A 80 16.40 -3.35 -9.62
C PHE A 80 15.55 -4.25 -10.50
N LEU A 81 14.27 -3.94 -10.69
CA LEU A 81 13.38 -4.74 -11.53
C LEU A 81 13.73 -4.69 -13.01
N GLU A 82 14.37 -3.62 -13.48
CA GLU A 82 14.91 -3.55 -14.84
C GLU A 82 16.09 -4.51 -15.05
N LYS A 83 16.94 -4.69 -14.02
CA LYS A 83 18.10 -5.60 -14.08
C LYS A 83 17.75 -7.05 -13.77
N TRP A 84 16.92 -7.24 -12.75
CA TRP A 84 16.52 -8.54 -12.21
C TRP A 84 15.00 -8.54 -12.06
N PRO A 85 14.25 -8.88 -13.12
CA PRO A 85 12.79 -8.81 -13.11
C PRO A 85 12.15 -9.88 -12.21
N ASP A 86 12.88 -10.93 -11.86
CA ASP A 86 12.43 -12.02 -10.99
C ASP A 86 13.54 -12.52 -10.04
N VAL A 87 13.14 -13.27 -9.02
CA VAL A 87 14.06 -13.80 -8.00
C VAL A 87 15.13 -14.74 -8.58
N GLY A 88 14.85 -15.44 -9.67
CA GLY A 88 15.80 -16.33 -10.33
C GLY A 88 16.93 -15.54 -11.00
N THR A 89 16.58 -14.48 -11.72
CA THR A 89 17.57 -13.57 -12.33
C THR A 89 18.42 -12.86 -11.27
N LEU A 90 17.83 -12.47 -10.13
CA LEU A 90 18.58 -11.91 -9.01
C LEU A 90 19.52 -12.94 -8.39
N ALA A 91 19.06 -14.18 -8.18
CA ALA A 91 19.88 -15.24 -7.58
C ALA A 91 21.05 -15.67 -8.47
N ALA A 92 20.92 -15.57 -9.79
CA ALA A 92 21.98 -15.86 -10.74
C ALA A 92 22.98 -14.70 -10.92
N ALA A 93 22.68 -13.53 -10.38
CA ALA A 93 23.50 -12.33 -10.56
C ALA A 93 24.81 -12.44 -9.76
N PRO A 94 25.93 -11.89 -10.30
CA PRO A 94 27.13 -11.72 -9.50
C PRO A 94 26.86 -10.80 -8.30
N VAL A 95 27.34 -11.20 -7.13
CA VAL A 95 27.08 -10.48 -5.87
C VAL A 95 27.54 -9.02 -5.96
N GLU A 96 28.66 -8.76 -6.63
CA GLU A 96 29.20 -7.43 -6.84
C GLU A 96 28.26 -6.51 -7.62
N ASP A 97 27.49 -7.04 -8.56
CA ASP A 97 26.54 -6.24 -9.33
C ASP A 97 25.31 -5.90 -8.50
N VAL A 98 24.85 -6.85 -7.67
CA VAL A 98 23.79 -6.61 -6.67
C VAL A 98 24.23 -5.53 -5.68
N MET A 99 25.44 -5.64 -5.13
CA MET A 99 25.97 -4.64 -4.20
C MET A 99 26.07 -3.25 -4.85
N LYS A 100 26.60 -3.16 -6.08
CA LYS A 100 26.66 -1.89 -6.82
C LYS A 100 25.27 -1.29 -7.06
N ALA A 101 24.26 -2.10 -7.38
CA ALA A 101 22.90 -1.61 -7.56
C ALA A 101 22.28 -1.16 -6.23
N TRP A 102 22.61 -1.82 -5.13
CA TRP A 102 22.15 -1.48 -3.78
C TRP A 102 22.84 -0.24 -3.20
N ALA A 103 23.89 0.26 -3.86
CA ALA A 103 24.66 1.43 -3.45
C ALA A 103 23.83 2.66 -3.20
N GLY A 104 23.83 3.15 -1.96
CA GLY A 104 23.16 4.40 -1.59
C GLY A 104 21.75 4.23 -1.00
N LEU A 105 21.28 2.99 -0.79
CA LEU A 105 20.04 2.70 -0.03
C LEU A 105 20.23 2.66 1.49
N GLY A 106 21.46 2.52 1.99
CA GLY A 106 21.77 2.27 3.41
C GLY A 106 23.07 1.48 3.58
N TYR A 107 23.45 1.17 4.83
CA TYR A 107 24.78 0.65 5.17
C TYR A 107 25.24 -0.57 4.35
N TYR A 108 26.48 -0.49 3.89
CA TYR A 108 27.30 -1.61 3.46
C TYR A 108 28.04 -2.19 4.67
N SER A 109 27.61 -3.35 5.14
CA SER A 109 28.39 -4.23 6.02
C SER A 109 28.20 -5.67 5.60
#